data_AF-A0A7R8WKX7-F1
#
_entry.id   AF-A0A7R8WKX7-F1
#
_cell.length_a   1.000
_cell.length_b   1.000
_cell.length_c   1.000
_cell.angle_alpha   90.00
_cell.angle_beta   90.00
_cell.angle_gamma   90.00
#
_symmetry.space_group_name_H-M   'P 1'
#
loop_
_entity.id
_entity.type
_entity.pdbx_description
1 polymer ?
#
loop_
_entity_poly.entity_id
_entity_poly.type
_entity_poly.pdbx_seq_one_letter_code
_entity_poly.pdbx_strand_id
1 'polypeptide(L)'
;MALLLATAKRIVEGDMFVRVGKWFNGDFPLGVSLAGKTIGIVGLGGIGSKVAKRCEAFEMNVVYYGPREKKEYSYPYYSDITKLAQDCDMIILTCPGGEATANLIDANVLEALGPKGILINIARGSVVDEPALVAALQNGVIAAAGLDVFSSEPNINELFAPIAKAIESVIFYAHPFMIGGEEIQIKLILVWLVAVSVFLTVYLGFINIRYFKHGIDLVRGKYDKKSDKGEINRFQALTTSLSGTVGLGNIAGVAVAVSTGGPGAVFWMAVMGLFGMSAKFAEAALGVKYRVHPDKKNRPDHVVGGPMYYLKAAFERYDQALFGKFLGGFFAVCCVGGALGAGNMFQANQAFQQVVNVTGGEAGFMADKGWIFGVFLALLVGVVIIGGLKSIAAVASRIVPFMGGVYLLAGFIVIAMNYQNVPAGFVTIFDMAFTPEAGFGALIGALLIGVQRAAFSNEAGIGSAAIVHSTAKVKDPVSQGFVGMLGPFIDTIVICMVTALVIVMTGAYEQADGMEGGKSL
;
A
#
# COMPACT_ATOMS: atom_id res chain seq x y z
N MET A 1 22.73 27.83 -1.17
CA MET A 1 23.22 28.84 -0.20
C MET A 1 22.95 28.45 1.24
N ALA A 2 21.70 28.17 1.64
CA ALA A 2 21.42 27.75 3.03
C ALA A 2 22.24 26.52 3.44
N LEU A 3 22.25 25.48 2.61
CA LEU A 3 23.03 24.26 2.84
C LEU A 3 24.54 24.55 2.95
N LEU A 4 25.09 25.33 2.02
CA LEU A 4 26.49 25.78 2.06
C LEU A 4 26.85 26.51 3.36
N LEU A 5 26.03 27.46 3.80
CA LEU A 5 26.23 28.18 5.06
C LEU A 5 26.11 27.26 6.26
N ALA A 6 25.10 26.38 6.27
CA ALA A 6 24.87 25.43 7.35
C ALA A 6 26.08 24.50 7.53
N THR A 7 26.64 23.98 6.44
CA THR A 7 27.82 23.12 6.45
C THR A 7 29.09 23.89 6.80
N ALA A 8 29.40 24.98 6.10
CA ALA A 8 30.64 25.73 6.32
C ALA A 8 30.72 26.37 7.72
N LYS A 9 29.61 26.94 8.21
CA LYS A 9 29.55 27.58 9.53
C LYS A 9 29.11 26.65 10.65
N ARG A 10 28.86 25.37 10.35
CA ARG A 10 28.41 24.35 11.32
C ARG A 10 27.18 24.80 12.11
N ILE A 11 26.23 25.43 11.42
CA ILE A 11 25.07 26.10 12.06
C ILE A 11 24.21 25.10 12.82
N VAL A 12 23.94 23.93 12.22
CA VAL A 12 23.08 22.89 12.80
C VAL A 12 23.74 22.28 14.05
N GLU A 13 25.06 22.05 13.98
CA GLU A 13 25.82 21.54 15.11
C GLU A 13 25.90 22.57 16.24
N GLY A 14 26.05 23.85 15.92
CA GLY A 14 26.00 24.95 16.88
C GLY A 14 24.63 25.07 17.58
N ASP A 15 23.54 25.01 16.83
CA ASP A 15 22.17 24.98 17.39
C ASP A 15 21.99 23.78 18.33
N MET A 16 22.43 22.58 17.90
CA MET A 16 22.38 21.39 18.74
C MET A 16 23.22 21.54 20.01
N PHE A 17 24.45 22.06 19.91
CA PHE A 17 25.35 22.30 21.05
C PHE A 17 24.71 23.20 22.12
N VAL A 18 23.96 24.22 21.70
CA VAL A 18 23.18 25.08 22.60
C VAL A 18 22.01 24.33 23.21
N ARG A 19 21.21 23.61 22.40
CA ARG A 19 20.02 22.88 22.88
C ARG A 19 20.33 21.80 23.91
N VAL A 20 21.49 21.14 23.79
CA VAL A 20 21.94 20.13 24.76
C VAL A 20 22.63 20.74 25.98
N GLY A 21 22.62 22.07 26.12
CA GLY A 21 23.14 22.79 27.29
C GLY A 21 24.67 22.85 27.39
N LYS A 22 25.41 22.47 26.34
CA LYS A 22 26.88 22.47 26.37
C LYS A 22 27.49 23.86 26.36
N TRP A 23 26.76 24.86 25.87
CA TRP A 23 27.24 26.24 25.78
C TRP A 23 27.56 26.88 27.14
N PHE A 24 26.90 26.44 28.21
CA PHE A 24 27.23 26.89 29.57
C PHE A 24 28.61 26.41 30.05
N ASN A 25 29.20 25.43 29.37
CA ASN A 25 30.44 24.75 29.78
C ASN A 25 31.61 24.99 28.82
N GLY A 26 31.44 25.79 27.76
CA GLY A 26 32.50 26.10 26.81
C GLY A 26 31.99 26.63 25.47
N ASP A 27 32.93 27.19 24.68
CA ASP A 27 32.64 27.77 23.37
C ASP A 27 32.56 26.69 22.26
N PHE A 28 31.68 26.93 21.29
CA PHE A 28 31.58 26.08 20.10
C PHE A 28 32.71 26.40 19.10
N PRO A 29 33.34 25.39 18.47
CA PRO A 29 34.41 25.63 17.51
C PRO A 29 33.99 26.51 16.32
N LEU A 30 34.92 27.36 15.86
CA LEU A 30 34.68 28.23 14.70
C LEU A 30 34.52 27.42 13.40
N GLY A 31 33.52 27.80 12.60
CA GLY A 31 33.35 27.30 11.23
C GLY A 31 34.21 28.05 10.20
N VAL A 32 34.11 27.64 8.95
CA VAL A 32 34.84 28.20 7.80
C VAL A 32 34.17 29.48 7.30
N SER A 33 34.96 30.51 6.98
CA SER A 33 34.47 31.72 6.30
C SER A 33 34.30 31.49 4.80
N LEU A 34 33.26 32.07 4.20
CA LEU A 34 33.04 31.99 2.76
C LEU A 34 33.84 33.04 1.99
N ALA A 35 34.03 34.24 2.56
CA ALA A 35 34.75 35.32 1.89
C ALA A 35 36.19 34.91 1.53
N GLY A 36 36.59 35.17 0.29
CA GLY A 36 37.91 34.84 -0.27
C GLY A 36 38.09 33.36 -0.66
N LYS A 37 37.09 32.50 -0.45
CA LYS A 37 37.15 31.08 -0.82
C LYS A 37 36.75 30.85 -2.26
N THR A 38 37.33 29.82 -2.88
CA THR A 38 36.99 29.41 -4.24
C THR A 38 35.91 28.34 -4.22
N ILE A 39 34.81 28.58 -4.93
CA ILE A 39 33.71 27.62 -5.11
C ILE A 39 33.61 27.17 -6.56
N GLY A 40 33.65 25.86 -6.75
CA GLY A 40 33.45 25.19 -8.02
C GLY A 40 31.98 24.81 -8.23
N ILE A 41 31.37 25.32 -9.30
CA ILE A 41 29.99 25.00 -9.67
C ILE A 41 30.00 23.93 -10.76
N VAL A 42 29.48 22.75 -10.45
CA VAL A 42 29.34 21.65 -11.41
C VAL A 42 27.98 21.78 -12.09
N GLY A 43 27.98 22.32 -13.32
CA GLY A 43 26.78 22.57 -14.12
C GLY A 43 26.27 24.01 -14.02
N LEU A 44 26.83 24.92 -14.84
CA LEU A 44 26.45 26.34 -14.89
C LEU A 44 25.16 26.60 -15.72
N GLY A 45 24.07 25.92 -15.35
CA GLY A 45 22.74 26.09 -15.96
C GLY A 45 21.91 27.22 -15.34
N GLY A 46 20.58 27.13 -15.44
CA GLY A 46 19.67 28.11 -14.83
C GLY A 46 19.74 28.18 -13.30
N ILE A 47 20.07 27.06 -12.64
CA ILE A 47 20.33 27.01 -11.19
C ILE A 47 21.76 27.46 -10.89
N GLY A 48 22.76 26.87 -11.55
CA GLY A 48 24.18 27.16 -11.32
C GLY A 48 24.53 28.65 -11.45
N SER A 49 24.04 29.35 -12.48
CA SER A 49 24.26 30.80 -12.66
C SER A 49 23.66 31.66 -11.52
N LYS A 50 22.50 31.25 -11.00
CA LYS A 50 21.87 31.91 -9.85
C LYS A 50 22.63 31.65 -8.55
N VAL A 51 23.22 30.47 -8.40
CA VAL A 51 24.10 30.13 -7.29
C VAL A 51 25.39 30.95 -7.37
N ALA A 52 26.02 31.01 -8.54
CA ALA A 52 27.22 31.81 -8.82
C ALA A 52 27.05 33.27 -8.37
N LYS A 53 25.99 33.94 -8.85
CA LYS A 53 25.68 35.32 -8.49
C LYS A 53 25.51 35.54 -6.98
N ARG A 54 25.00 34.53 -6.27
CA ARG A 54 24.87 34.60 -4.81
C ARG A 54 26.24 34.42 -4.14
N CYS A 55 27.07 33.49 -4.61
CA CYS A 55 28.42 33.29 -4.10
C CYS A 55 29.30 34.54 -4.26
N GLU A 56 29.19 35.27 -5.37
CA GLU A 56 29.87 36.57 -5.54
C GLU A 56 29.49 37.58 -4.45
N ALA A 57 28.21 37.62 -4.06
CA ALA A 57 27.74 38.50 -2.98
C ALA A 57 28.27 38.09 -1.59
N PHE A 58 28.83 36.88 -1.45
CA PHE A 58 29.58 36.43 -0.27
C PHE A 58 31.10 36.56 -0.45
N GLU A 59 31.56 37.32 -1.46
CA GLU A 59 32.98 37.55 -1.77
C GLU A 59 33.75 36.26 -2.09
N MET A 60 33.08 35.28 -2.69
CA MET A 60 33.70 34.03 -3.13
C MET A 60 34.22 34.15 -4.56
N ASN A 61 35.33 33.47 -4.86
CA ASN A 61 35.80 33.27 -6.22
C ASN A 61 35.01 32.13 -6.86
N VAL A 62 34.32 32.39 -7.97
CA VAL A 62 33.49 31.37 -8.63
C VAL A 62 34.20 30.81 -9.85
N VAL A 63 34.36 29.49 -9.90
CA VAL A 63 34.79 28.73 -11.08
C VAL A 63 33.74 27.68 -11.43
N TYR A 64 33.76 27.14 -12.64
CA TYR A 64 32.75 26.14 -13.02
C TYR A 64 33.28 25.04 -13.94
N TYR A 65 32.61 23.90 -13.85
CA TYR A 65 32.76 22.75 -14.73
C TYR A 65 31.46 22.49 -15.50
N GLY A 66 31.61 22.02 -16.73
CA GLY A 66 30.50 21.61 -17.59
C GLY A 66 30.99 21.03 -18.91
N PRO A 67 30.07 20.47 -19.71
CA PRO A 67 30.43 19.79 -20.95
C PRO A 67 31.02 20.73 -22.02
N ARG A 68 30.74 22.03 -21.95
CA ARG A 68 31.27 23.07 -22.84
C ARG A 68 31.41 24.39 -22.11
N GLU A 69 32.40 25.19 -22.54
CA GLU A 69 32.57 26.57 -22.07
C GLU A 69 31.39 27.45 -22.47
N LYS A 70 30.93 28.26 -21.52
CA LYS A 70 29.87 29.25 -21.67
C LYS A 70 30.46 30.66 -21.69
N LYS A 71 30.67 31.19 -22.89
CA LYS A 71 31.23 32.54 -23.12
C LYS A 71 30.36 33.70 -22.60
N GLU A 72 29.11 33.41 -22.24
CA GLU A 72 28.17 34.37 -21.65
C GLU A 72 28.48 34.71 -20.19
N TYR A 73 29.34 33.94 -19.52
CA TYR A 73 29.77 34.18 -18.14
C TYR A 73 31.28 34.44 -18.08
N SER A 74 31.69 35.32 -17.17
CA SER A 74 33.10 35.67 -16.94
C SER A 74 33.83 34.75 -15.95
N TYR A 75 33.19 33.68 -15.49
CA TYR A 75 33.79 32.74 -14.56
C TYR A 75 34.82 31.84 -15.26
N PRO A 76 35.96 31.48 -14.63
CA PRO A 76 36.91 30.52 -15.18
C PRO A 76 36.27 29.14 -15.40
N TYR A 77 36.52 28.58 -16.59
CA TYR A 77 36.03 27.28 -17.01
C TYR A 77 37.06 26.18 -16.83
N TYR A 78 36.63 25.04 -16.30
CA TYR A 78 37.39 23.80 -16.23
C TYR A 78 36.75 22.72 -17.10
N SER A 79 37.54 22.12 -17.99
CA SER A 79 37.14 20.96 -18.79
C SER A 79 37.29 19.63 -18.05
N ASP A 80 37.96 19.64 -16.90
CA ASP A 80 38.28 18.47 -16.08
C ASP A 80 37.84 18.76 -14.64
N ILE A 81 36.98 17.89 -14.11
CA ILE A 81 36.38 18.07 -12.79
C ILE A 81 37.39 17.85 -11.66
N THR A 82 38.38 16.99 -11.86
CA THR A 82 39.43 16.73 -10.86
C THR A 82 40.34 17.95 -10.72
N LYS A 83 40.65 18.63 -11.83
CA LYS A 83 41.39 19.91 -11.80
C LYS A 83 40.57 21.01 -11.13
N LEU A 84 39.27 21.08 -11.40
CA LEU A 84 38.39 22.01 -10.69
C LEU A 84 38.43 21.73 -9.19
N ALA A 85 38.37 20.46 -8.78
CA ALA A 85 38.41 20.09 -7.36
C ALA A 85 39.71 20.51 -6.67
N GLN A 86 40.86 20.38 -7.34
CA GLN A 86 42.17 20.82 -6.82
C GLN A 86 42.25 22.32 -6.54
N ASP A 87 41.58 23.12 -7.38
CA ASP A 87 41.63 24.58 -7.30
C ASP A 87 40.49 25.19 -6.44
N CYS A 88 39.60 24.36 -5.90
CA CYS A 88 38.44 24.78 -5.13
C CYS A 88 38.56 24.44 -3.65
N ASP A 89 38.06 25.32 -2.78
CA ASP A 89 37.82 24.99 -1.38
C ASP A 89 36.48 24.26 -1.20
N MET A 90 35.53 24.52 -2.11
CA MET A 90 34.15 24.01 -2.02
C MET A 90 33.62 23.66 -3.40
N ILE A 91 32.85 22.58 -3.51
CA ILE A 91 32.15 22.20 -4.74
C ILE A 91 30.65 22.22 -4.47
N ILE A 92 29.88 22.76 -5.42
CA ILE A 92 28.41 22.67 -5.42
C ILE A 92 27.88 22.06 -6.72
N LEU A 93 27.07 21.02 -6.57
CA LEU A 93 26.50 20.27 -7.69
C LEU A 93 25.15 20.85 -8.08
N THR A 94 25.05 21.33 -9.32
CA THR A 94 23.81 21.87 -9.91
C THR A 94 23.54 21.33 -11.31
N CYS A 95 24.22 20.25 -11.71
CA CYS A 95 24.04 19.58 -12.98
C CYS A 95 22.76 18.72 -12.98
N PRO A 96 22.17 18.45 -14.16
CA PRO A 96 21.15 17.41 -14.29
C PRO A 96 21.75 16.04 -13.91
N GLY A 97 20.96 15.18 -13.25
CA GLY A 97 21.32 13.77 -13.09
C GLY A 97 21.02 12.97 -14.37
N GLY A 98 21.68 11.82 -14.51
CA GLY A 98 21.57 10.90 -15.64
C GLY A 98 22.88 10.16 -15.88
N GLU A 99 22.90 9.21 -16.81
CA GLU A 99 24.07 8.34 -17.07
C GLU A 99 25.37 9.12 -17.29
N ALA A 100 25.31 10.24 -18.03
CA ALA A 100 26.48 11.06 -18.32
C ALA A 100 27.09 11.79 -17.10
N THR A 101 26.40 11.79 -15.97
CA THR A 101 26.82 12.45 -14.72
C THR A 101 26.80 11.49 -13.53
N ALA A 102 26.52 10.21 -13.77
CA ALA A 102 26.46 9.20 -12.74
C ALA A 102 27.86 9.02 -12.12
N ASN A 103 27.95 9.10 -10.80
CA ASN A 103 29.21 9.03 -10.05
C ASN A 103 30.28 10.00 -10.56
N LEU A 104 29.88 11.15 -11.08
CA LEU A 104 30.78 12.20 -11.55
C LEU A 104 31.68 12.72 -10.42
N ILE A 105 31.19 12.70 -9.18
CA ILE A 105 31.99 12.89 -7.98
C ILE A 105 32.35 11.51 -7.42
N ASP A 106 33.49 11.00 -7.84
CA ASP A 106 34.07 9.73 -7.40
C ASP A 106 35.13 9.94 -6.29
N ALA A 107 35.78 8.85 -5.87
CA ALA A 107 36.85 8.90 -4.87
C ALA A 107 38.02 9.82 -5.29
N ASN A 108 38.38 9.86 -6.58
CA ASN A 108 39.49 10.68 -7.07
C ASN A 108 39.17 12.18 -6.99
N VAL A 109 37.93 12.56 -7.31
CA VAL A 109 37.48 13.94 -7.21
C VAL A 109 37.40 14.39 -5.75
N LEU A 110 36.97 13.50 -4.84
CA LEU A 110 36.93 13.79 -3.40
C LEU A 110 38.34 13.96 -2.82
N GLU A 111 39.29 13.10 -3.22
CA GLU A 111 40.69 13.22 -2.82
C GLU A 111 41.33 14.50 -3.36
N ALA A 112 41.02 14.87 -4.61
CA ALA A 112 41.45 16.12 -5.23
C ALA A 112 40.91 17.37 -4.51
N LEU A 113 39.68 17.31 -3.98
CA LEU A 113 39.09 18.39 -3.19
C LEU A 113 39.79 18.58 -1.83
N GLY A 114 40.34 17.50 -1.28
CA GLY A 114 41.27 17.51 -0.15
C GLY A 114 40.63 17.78 1.22
N PRO A 115 41.44 17.70 2.30
CA PRO A 115 40.96 17.56 3.69
C PRO A 115 40.27 18.80 4.27
N LYS A 116 40.35 19.94 3.58
CA LYS A 116 39.61 21.18 3.93
C LYS A 116 38.37 21.39 3.06
N GLY A 117 38.17 20.50 2.10
CA GLY A 117 37.14 20.52 1.09
C GLY A 117 35.73 20.40 1.63
N ILE A 118 34.80 21.13 1.03
CA ILE A 118 33.36 21.00 1.32
C ILE A 118 32.59 20.64 0.05
N LEU A 119 31.84 19.53 0.08
CA LEU A 119 30.95 19.13 -0.99
C LEU A 119 29.50 19.50 -0.70
N ILE A 120 28.80 20.14 -1.62
CA ILE A 120 27.37 20.44 -1.52
C ILE A 120 26.61 19.80 -2.68
N ASN A 121 25.67 18.90 -2.39
CA ASN A 121 24.83 18.27 -3.40
C ASN A 121 23.37 18.74 -3.30
N ILE A 122 22.92 19.48 -4.33
CA ILE A 122 21.52 19.89 -4.54
C ILE A 122 21.00 19.45 -5.91
N ALA A 123 21.69 18.50 -6.55
CA ALA A 123 21.36 17.99 -7.87
C ALA A 123 20.55 16.69 -7.76
N ARG A 124 21.23 15.54 -7.86
CA ARG A 124 20.69 14.19 -7.67
C ARG A 124 21.69 13.37 -6.87
N GLY A 125 21.21 12.43 -6.07
CA GLY A 125 22.07 11.52 -5.31
C GLY A 125 23.02 10.72 -6.21
N SER A 126 22.53 10.29 -7.37
CA SER A 126 23.30 9.53 -8.37
C SER A 126 24.54 10.23 -8.94
N VAL A 127 24.69 11.55 -8.73
CA VAL A 127 25.85 12.31 -9.23
C VAL A 127 27.10 12.03 -8.38
N VAL A 128 26.91 11.55 -7.15
CA VAL A 128 27.99 11.27 -6.20
C VAL A 128 28.06 9.77 -5.97
N ASP A 129 29.26 9.21 -6.01
CA ASP A 129 29.52 7.89 -5.46
C ASP A 129 29.38 7.96 -3.93
N GLU A 130 28.21 7.60 -3.42
CA GLU A 130 27.86 7.75 -2.01
C GLU A 130 28.74 6.89 -1.08
N PRO A 131 29.04 5.61 -1.39
CA PRO A 131 30.05 4.84 -0.67
C PRO A 131 31.42 5.55 -0.60
N ALA A 132 31.90 6.12 -1.71
CA ALA A 132 33.16 6.87 -1.71
C ALA A 132 33.08 8.14 -0.86
N LEU A 133 31.96 8.86 -0.90
CA LEU A 133 31.74 10.05 -0.06
C LEU A 133 31.75 9.72 1.44
N VAL A 134 31.07 8.64 1.84
CA VAL A 134 31.04 8.19 3.23
C VAL A 134 32.45 7.83 3.70
N ALA A 135 33.21 7.07 2.90
CA ALA A 135 34.59 6.72 3.22
C ALA A 135 35.49 7.97 3.30
N ALA A 136 35.31 8.93 2.40
CA ALA A 136 36.07 10.17 2.39
C ALA A 136 35.82 11.02 3.65
N LEU A 137 34.56 11.11 4.12
CA LEU A 137 34.22 11.82 5.35
C LEU A 137 34.76 11.12 6.60
N GLN A 138 34.63 9.80 6.68
CA GLN A 138 35.11 9.01 7.81
C GLN A 138 36.63 9.06 7.96
N ASN A 139 37.35 9.02 6.84
CA ASN A 139 38.81 9.04 6.81
C ASN A 139 39.39 10.47 6.79
N GLY A 140 38.55 11.51 6.85
CA GLY A 140 38.98 12.91 6.83
C GLY A 140 39.64 13.36 5.52
N VAL A 141 39.31 12.68 4.41
CA VAL A 141 39.75 13.05 3.05
C VAL A 141 39.14 14.38 2.63
N ILE A 142 37.91 14.67 3.08
CA ILE A 142 37.27 15.98 2.98
C ILE A 142 36.75 16.44 4.34
N ALA A 143 36.54 17.74 4.51
CA ALA A 143 36.13 18.31 5.80
C ALA A 143 34.66 18.08 6.11
N ALA A 144 33.78 18.26 5.12
CA ALA A 144 32.34 18.22 5.33
C ALA A 144 31.56 18.03 4.03
N ALA A 145 30.32 17.57 4.16
CA ALA A 145 29.36 17.55 3.07
C ALA A 145 27.99 18.09 3.52
N GLY A 146 27.30 18.78 2.60
CA GLY A 146 25.91 19.19 2.76
C GLY A 146 25.06 18.57 1.65
N LEU A 147 24.15 17.67 2.02
CA LEU A 147 23.37 16.87 1.08
C LEU A 147 21.87 17.18 1.24
N ASP A 148 21.22 17.58 0.14
CA ASP A 148 19.76 17.69 0.05
C ASP A 148 19.13 16.44 -0.58
N VAL A 149 19.96 15.63 -1.25
CA VAL A 149 19.58 14.45 -2.03
C VAL A 149 20.55 13.30 -1.73
N PHE A 150 20.05 12.07 -1.74
CA PHE A 150 20.80 10.84 -1.48
C PHE A 150 20.60 9.85 -2.63
N SER A 151 21.54 8.92 -2.85
CA SER A 151 21.40 7.89 -3.91
C SER A 151 20.22 6.96 -3.63
N SER A 152 19.92 6.74 -2.34
CA SER A 152 18.68 6.18 -1.83
C SER A 152 18.10 7.17 -0.83
N GLU A 153 17.11 7.98 -1.24
CA GLU A 153 16.34 8.77 -0.26
C GLU A 153 15.76 7.81 0.79
N PRO A 154 15.76 8.15 2.09
CA PRO A 154 15.26 7.25 3.12
C PRO A 154 13.81 6.94 2.82
N ASN A 155 13.59 5.74 2.28
CA ASN A 155 12.27 5.20 2.07
C ASN A 155 11.63 5.15 3.46
N ILE A 156 10.44 5.73 3.60
CA ILE A 156 9.58 5.54 4.78
C ILE A 156 9.53 4.04 5.18
N ASN A 157 9.69 3.15 4.22
CA ASN A 157 9.85 1.72 4.40
C ASN A 157 10.96 1.31 5.38
N GLU A 158 12.11 1.99 5.50
CA GLU A 158 13.16 1.54 6.44
C GLU A 158 12.77 1.73 7.91
N LEU A 159 11.96 2.76 8.21
CA LEU A 159 11.45 2.99 9.56
C LEU A 159 10.32 2.01 9.92
N PHE A 160 9.46 1.68 8.95
CA PHE A 160 8.29 0.83 9.17
C PHE A 160 8.55 -0.66 8.90
N ALA A 161 9.55 -1.03 8.09
CA ALA A 161 9.83 -2.40 7.71
C ALA A 161 10.13 -3.32 8.91
N PRO A 162 10.90 -2.90 9.93
CA PRO A 162 11.14 -3.76 11.09
C PRO A 162 9.85 -4.08 11.85
N ILE A 163 8.98 -3.09 12.02
CA ILE A 163 7.70 -3.23 12.70
C ILE A 163 6.74 -4.08 11.87
N ALA A 164 6.64 -3.79 10.57
CA ALA A 164 5.80 -4.53 9.64
C ALA A 164 6.22 -6.00 9.58
N LYS A 165 7.52 -6.30 9.41
CA LYS A 165 8.06 -7.67 9.41
C LYS A 165 7.83 -8.39 10.74
N ALA A 166 7.93 -7.69 11.87
CA ALA A 166 7.65 -8.28 13.18
C ALA A 166 6.16 -8.67 13.32
N ILE A 167 5.23 -7.83 12.85
CA ILE A 167 3.80 -8.14 12.86
C ILE A 167 3.49 -9.26 11.85
N GLU A 168 4.07 -9.20 10.66
CA GLU A 168 3.87 -10.18 9.60
C GLU A 168 4.33 -11.58 10.03
N SER A 169 5.50 -11.70 10.67
CA SER A 169 6.03 -12.99 11.13
C SER A 169 5.17 -13.66 12.19
N VAL A 170 4.44 -12.87 12.99
CA VAL A 170 3.49 -13.38 13.99
C VAL A 170 2.15 -13.75 13.34
N ILE A 171 1.57 -12.86 12.54
CA ILE A 171 0.24 -13.06 11.94
C ILE A 171 0.28 -14.17 10.88
N PHE A 172 1.30 -14.15 10.03
CA PHE A 172 1.50 -15.12 8.95
C PHE A 172 2.53 -16.17 9.32
N TYR A 173 2.68 -16.47 10.62
CA TYR A 173 3.50 -17.58 11.07
C TYR A 173 3.14 -18.85 10.30
N ALA A 174 4.12 -19.34 9.54
CA ALA A 174 4.03 -20.56 8.77
C ALA A 174 4.74 -21.66 9.56
N HIS A 175 4.02 -22.75 9.78
CA HIS A 175 4.60 -23.95 10.36
C HIS A 175 4.89 -24.96 9.25
N PRO A 176 6.09 -25.54 9.20
CA PRO A 176 6.39 -26.61 8.26
C PRO A 176 5.64 -27.87 8.66
N PHE A 177 4.84 -28.41 7.75
CA PHE A 177 4.23 -29.72 7.91
C PHE A 177 4.78 -30.66 6.84
N MET A 178 5.19 -31.86 7.26
CA MET A 178 5.55 -32.93 6.33
C MET A 178 4.28 -33.62 5.84
N ILE A 179 3.92 -33.40 4.58
CA ILE A 179 2.74 -34.03 3.98
C ILE A 179 3.12 -34.62 2.63
N GLY A 180 2.86 -35.92 2.45
CA GLY A 180 3.22 -36.62 1.21
C GLY A 180 4.73 -36.72 0.92
N GLY A 181 5.58 -36.54 1.94
CA GLY A 181 7.05 -36.55 1.78
C GLY A 181 7.66 -35.19 1.46
N GLU A 182 6.85 -34.14 1.29
CA GLU A 182 7.28 -32.77 1.05
C GLU A 182 7.02 -31.88 2.26
N GLU A 183 7.92 -30.90 2.47
CA GLU A 183 7.75 -29.89 3.51
C GLU A 183 6.88 -28.75 2.97
N ILE A 184 5.71 -28.55 3.58
CA ILE A 184 4.75 -27.53 3.16
C ILE A 184 4.58 -26.50 4.28
N GLN A 185 4.82 -25.24 3.93
CA GLN A 185 4.67 -24.10 4.82
C GLN A 185 3.20 -23.70 4.93
N ILE A 186 2.54 -24.03 6.05
CA ILE A 186 1.12 -23.72 6.26
C ILE A 186 1.00 -22.55 7.24
N LYS A 187 0.39 -21.46 6.77
CA LYS A 187 0.05 -20.29 7.61
C LYS A 187 -1.09 -20.65 8.57
N LEU A 188 -0.84 -20.65 9.87
CA LEU A 188 -1.82 -21.09 10.88
C LEU A 188 -3.11 -20.24 10.86
N ILE A 189 -2.98 -18.95 10.54
CA ILE A 189 -4.15 -18.06 10.42
C ILE A 189 -5.12 -18.52 9.31
N LEU A 190 -4.62 -19.09 8.21
CA LEU A 190 -5.48 -19.59 7.13
C LEU A 190 -6.25 -20.83 7.57
N VAL A 191 -5.58 -21.73 8.29
CA VAL A 191 -6.22 -22.92 8.87
C VAL A 191 -7.34 -22.50 9.81
N TRP A 192 -7.10 -21.49 10.66
CA TRP A 192 -8.11 -20.95 11.56
C TRP A 192 -9.32 -20.37 10.81
N LEU A 193 -9.08 -19.56 9.78
CA LEU A 193 -10.14 -18.95 8.97
C LEU A 193 -11.00 -20.00 8.24
N VAL A 194 -10.37 -21.03 7.67
CA VAL A 194 -11.08 -22.16 7.04
C VAL A 194 -11.88 -22.92 8.09
N ALA A 195 -11.26 -23.32 9.20
CA ALA A 195 -11.89 -24.10 10.24
C ALA A 195 -13.14 -23.39 10.80
N VAL A 196 -13.05 -22.09 11.10
CA VAL A 196 -14.18 -21.30 11.60
C VAL A 196 -15.27 -21.16 10.53
N SER A 197 -14.92 -20.91 9.27
CA SER A 197 -15.90 -20.74 8.18
C SER A 197 -16.66 -22.03 7.87
N VAL A 198 -15.96 -23.16 7.86
CA VAL A 198 -16.56 -24.49 7.71
C VAL A 198 -17.42 -24.82 8.92
N PHE A 199 -16.90 -24.61 10.15
CA PHE A 199 -17.65 -24.83 11.38
C PHE A 199 -18.95 -24.03 11.39
N LEU A 200 -18.91 -22.72 11.11
CA LEU A 200 -20.10 -21.88 11.08
C LEU A 200 -21.08 -22.31 9.98
N THR A 201 -20.57 -22.74 8.82
CA THR A 201 -21.44 -23.25 7.75
C THR A 201 -22.17 -24.51 8.19
N VAL A 202 -21.48 -25.48 8.79
CA VAL A 202 -22.09 -26.74 9.25
C VAL A 202 -23.00 -26.51 10.46
N TYR A 203 -22.54 -25.77 11.46
CA TYR A 203 -23.28 -25.47 12.70
C TYR A 203 -24.57 -24.71 12.43
N LEU A 204 -24.55 -23.75 11.51
CA LEU A 204 -25.75 -23.01 11.09
C LEU A 204 -26.58 -23.82 10.07
N GLY A 205 -26.12 -24.99 9.64
CA GLY A 205 -26.81 -25.88 8.71
C GLY A 205 -26.91 -25.30 7.31
N PHE A 206 -25.81 -24.84 6.71
CA PHE A 206 -25.75 -24.35 5.32
C PHE A 206 -26.71 -23.18 5.04
N ILE A 207 -26.73 -22.17 5.92
CA ILE A 207 -27.57 -20.96 5.77
C ILE A 207 -27.29 -20.19 4.47
N ASN A 208 -26.05 -20.21 4.02
CA ASN A 208 -25.57 -19.62 2.77
C ASN A 208 -26.33 -20.15 1.55
N ILE A 209 -26.78 -21.41 1.58
CA ILE A 209 -27.60 -22.03 0.53
C ILE A 209 -29.09 -21.90 0.88
N ARG A 210 -29.51 -22.35 2.06
CA ARG A 210 -30.94 -22.44 2.44
C ARG A 210 -31.67 -21.11 2.41
N TYR A 211 -31.00 -20.03 2.81
CA TYR A 211 -31.60 -18.70 2.97
C TYR A 211 -31.05 -17.66 1.98
N PHE A 212 -30.36 -18.11 0.93
CA PHE A 212 -29.80 -17.23 -0.10
C PHE A 212 -30.84 -16.27 -0.69
N LYS A 213 -31.98 -16.82 -1.11
CA LYS A 213 -33.10 -16.04 -1.66
C LYS A 213 -33.66 -15.05 -0.65
N HIS A 214 -33.68 -15.39 0.63
CA HIS A 214 -34.15 -14.49 1.68
C HIS A 214 -33.22 -13.30 1.85
N GLY A 215 -31.90 -13.50 1.77
CA GLY A 215 -30.92 -12.41 1.73
C GLY A 215 -31.17 -11.43 0.58
N ILE A 216 -31.47 -11.93 -0.62
CA ILE A 216 -31.80 -11.08 -1.78
C ILE A 216 -33.08 -10.28 -1.54
N ASP A 217 -34.14 -10.91 -1.03
CA ASP A 217 -35.39 -10.23 -0.71
C ASP A 217 -35.20 -9.11 0.35
N LEU A 218 -34.32 -9.34 1.33
CA LEU A 218 -33.95 -8.35 2.35
C LEU A 218 -33.19 -7.16 1.76
N VAL A 219 -32.23 -7.40 0.86
CA VAL A 219 -31.49 -6.33 0.18
C VAL A 219 -32.40 -5.48 -0.70
N ARG A 220 -33.41 -6.09 -1.33
CA ARG A 220 -34.41 -5.38 -2.14
C ARG A 220 -35.36 -4.51 -1.31
N GLY A 221 -35.27 -4.55 0.01
CA GLY A 221 -36.09 -3.76 0.91
C GLY A 221 -37.49 -4.32 1.17
N LYS A 222 -37.77 -5.57 0.77
CA LYS A 222 -39.09 -6.20 0.90
C LYS A 222 -39.60 -6.27 2.35
N TYR A 223 -38.67 -6.31 3.31
CA TYR A 223 -38.95 -6.37 4.75
C TYR A 223 -38.45 -5.12 5.50
N ASP A 224 -38.20 -4.01 4.81
CA ASP A 224 -37.79 -2.75 5.43
C ASP A 224 -38.98 -2.11 6.16
N LYS A 225 -38.74 -1.66 7.40
CA LYS A 225 -39.74 -0.94 8.20
C LYS A 225 -39.22 0.47 8.50
N LYS A 226 -40.08 1.48 8.35
CA LYS A 226 -39.73 2.88 8.68
C LYS A 226 -39.36 3.10 10.15
N SER A 227 -39.81 2.22 11.05
CA SER A 227 -39.50 2.25 12.48
C SER A 227 -38.11 1.71 12.84
N ASP A 228 -37.42 1.05 11.91
CA ASP A 228 -36.13 0.42 12.20
C ASP A 228 -35.03 1.48 12.34
N LYS A 229 -34.27 1.39 13.43
CA LYS A 229 -33.19 2.33 13.76
C LYS A 229 -31.88 1.95 13.08
N GLY A 230 -31.13 2.96 12.67
CA GLY A 230 -29.83 2.86 12.01
C GLY A 230 -29.60 4.03 11.06
N GLU A 231 -28.43 4.08 10.44
CA GLU A 231 -28.01 5.22 9.63
C GLU A 231 -28.33 5.02 8.14
N ILE A 232 -28.17 3.79 7.65
CA ILE A 232 -28.24 3.43 6.23
C ILE A 232 -29.16 2.22 6.00
N ASN A 233 -29.71 2.06 4.80
CA ASN A 233 -30.54 0.88 4.49
C ASN A 233 -29.70 -0.38 4.21
N ARG A 234 -30.36 -1.53 4.06
CA ARG A 234 -29.68 -2.84 3.88
C ARG A 234 -28.82 -2.89 2.61
N PHE A 235 -29.33 -2.38 1.50
CA PHE A 235 -28.60 -2.30 0.22
C PHE A 235 -27.37 -1.40 0.33
N GLN A 236 -27.51 -0.25 0.98
CA GLN A 236 -26.43 0.68 1.28
C GLN A 236 -25.37 0.04 2.17
N ALA A 237 -25.76 -0.73 3.18
CA ALA A 237 -24.81 -1.46 4.03
C ALA A 237 -24.03 -2.52 3.23
N LEU A 238 -24.71 -3.30 2.38
CA LEU A 238 -24.05 -4.29 1.52
C LEU A 238 -23.12 -3.63 0.50
N THR A 239 -23.58 -2.61 -0.22
CA THR A 239 -22.77 -1.91 -1.24
C THR A 239 -21.59 -1.15 -0.62
N THR A 240 -21.75 -0.57 0.58
CA THR A 240 -20.63 0.07 1.29
C THR A 240 -19.60 -0.95 1.78
N SER A 241 -20.05 -2.12 2.25
CA SER A 241 -19.15 -3.23 2.58
C SER A 241 -18.41 -3.72 1.32
N LEU A 242 -19.15 -3.91 0.22
CA LEU A 242 -18.59 -4.31 -1.07
C LEU A 242 -17.67 -3.26 -1.69
N SER A 243 -17.83 -1.96 -1.43
CA SER A 243 -16.86 -0.97 -1.92
C SER A 243 -15.47 -1.14 -1.33
N GLY A 244 -15.36 -1.73 -0.14
CA GLY A 244 -14.06 -2.08 0.45
C GLY A 244 -13.49 -3.37 -0.14
N THR A 245 -14.35 -4.31 -0.54
CA THR A 245 -13.97 -5.66 -0.99
C THR A 245 -14.11 -5.87 -2.49
N VAL A 246 -14.41 -4.84 -3.30
CA VAL A 246 -14.48 -4.98 -4.76
C VAL A 246 -13.65 -3.84 -5.33
N GLY A 247 -12.43 -4.18 -5.76
CA GLY A 247 -11.47 -3.20 -6.24
C GLY A 247 -10.38 -3.84 -7.09
N LEU A 248 -9.49 -2.99 -7.60
CA LEU A 248 -8.33 -3.39 -8.42
C LEU A 248 -7.48 -4.45 -7.72
N GLY A 249 -7.27 -4.31 -6.40
CA GLY A 249 -6.51 -5.29 -5.60
C GLY A 249 -7.07 -6.71 -5.65
N ASN A 250 -8.40 -6.88 -5.70
CA ASN A 250 -9.04 -8.20 -5.68
C ASN A 250 -9.02 -8.84 -7.07
N ILE A 251 -9.20 -8.03 -8.12
CA ILE A 251 -9.08 -8.47 -9.52
C ILE A 251 -7.63 -8.89 -9.82
N ALA A 252 -6.65 -8.05 -9.46
CA ALA A 252 -5.23 -8.37 -9.59
C ALA A 252 -4.85 -9.58 -8.71
N GLY A 253 -5.46 -9.70 -7.53
CA GLY A 253 -5.28 -10.83 -6.63
C GLY A 253 -5.67 -12.18 -7.25
N VAL A 254 -6.72 -12.22 -8.09
CA VAL A 254 -7.08 -13.42 -8.86
C VAL A 254 -5.99 -13.76 -9.88
N ALA A 255 -5.47 -12.77 -10.61
CA ALA A 255 -4.40 -13.01 -11.57
C ALA A 255 -3.15 -13.58 -10.90
N VAL A 256 -2.75 -13.01 -9.74
CA VAL A 256 -1.65 -13.54 -8.93
C VAL A 256 -1.95 -14.95 -8.43
N ALA A 257 -3.19 -15.23 -7.99
CA ALA A 257 -3.59 -16.56 -7.55
C ALA A 257 -3.41 -17.60 -8.66
N VAL A 258 -3.87 -17.29 -9.88
CA VAL A 258 -3.76 -18.17 -11.04
C VAL A 258 -2.31 -18.33 -11.48
N SER A 259 -1.50 -17.26 -11.46
CA SER A 259 -0.10 -17.34 -11.88
C SER A 259 0.79 -18.08 -10.89
N THR A 260 0.55 -17.94 -9.58
CA THR A 260 1.40 -18.58 -8.55
C THR A 260 0.88 -19.95 -8.10
N GLY A 261 -0.44 -20.12 -8.03
CA GLY A 261 -1.08 -21.35 -7.55
C GLY A 261 -1.70 -22.20 -8.67
N GLY A 262 -1.58 -21.76 -9.92
CA GLY A 262 -2.24 -22.35 -11.06
C GLY A 262 -3.75 -22.07 -11.10
N PRO A 263 -4.41 -22.38 -12.22
CA PRO A 263 -5.87 -22.37 -12.35
C PRO A 263 -6.62 -23.10 -11.23
N GLY A 264 -6.03 -24.16 -10.66
CA GLY A 264 -6.62 -24.92 -9.55
C GLY A 264 -6.89 -24.11 -8.28
N ALA A 265 -6.12 -23.03 -8.04
CA ALA A 265 -6.35 -22.14 -6.90
C ALA A 265 -7.74 -21.47 -6.96
N VAL A 266 -8.28 -21.24 -8.16
CA VAL A 266 -9.59 -20.60 -8.39
C VAL A 266 -10.74 -21.44 -7.82
N PHE A 267 -10.65 -22.76 -7.96
CA PHE A 267 -11.63 -23.67 -7.36
C PHE A 267 -11.67 -23.49 -5.84
N TRP A 268 -10.50 -23.51 -5.21
CA TRP A 268 -10.39 -23.34 -3.76
C TRP A 268 -10.76 -21.93 -3.30
N MET A 269 -10.55 -20.90 -4.13
CA MET A 269 -11.10 -19.56 -3.89
C MET A 269 -12.62 -19.58 -3.83
N ALA A 270 -13.28 -20.25 -4.79
CA ALA A 270 -14.74 -20.33 -4.84
C ALA A 270 -15.31 -21.12 -3.64
N VAL A 271 -14.68 -22.24 -3.28
CA VAL A 271 -15.04 -23.03 -2.09
C VAL A 271 -14.92 -22.21 -0.82
N MET A 272 -13.80 -21.49 -0.66
CA MET A 272 -13.60 -20.63 0.50
C MET A 272 -14.57 -19.44 0.51
N GLY A 273 -14.90 -18.88 -0.67
CA GLY A 273 -15.95 -17.88 -0.81
C GLY A 273 -17.31 -18.37 -0.32
N LEU A 274 -17.68 -19.62 -0.66
CA LEU A 274 -18.93 -20.25 -0.23
C LEU A 274 -19.00 -20.43 1.29
N PHE A 275 -17.93 -20.91 1.92
CA PHE A 275 -17.87 -21.06 3.38
C PHE A 275 -17.76 -19.69 4.09
N GLY A 276 -17.06 -18.74 3.49
CA GLY A 276 -16.91 -17.38 3.98
C GLY A 276 -18.24 -16.64 4.09
N MET A 277 -19.25 -16.99 3.29
CA MET A 277 -20.62 -16.47 3.44
C MET A 277 -21.16 -16.65 4.86
N SER A 278 -20.96 -17.83 5.46
CA SER A 278 -21.44 -18.12 6.83
C SER A 278 -20.65 -17.39 7.90
N ALA A 279 -19.33 -17.20 7.70
CA ALA A 279 -18.53 -16.37 8.58
C ALA A 279 -19.01 -14.91 8.56
N LYS A 280 -19.18 -14.35 7.35
CA LYS A 280 -19.66 -12.97 7.15
C LYS A 280 -21.09 -12.77 7.67
N PHE A 281 -21.95 -13.79 7.58
CA PHE A 281 -23.26 -13.80 8.23
C PHE A 281 -23.12 -13.58 9.74
N ALA A 282 -22.28 -14.38 10.40
CA ALA A 282 -22.10 -14.31 11.85
C ALA A 282 -21.54 -12.95 12.27
N GLU A 283 -20.53 -12.45 11.57
CA GLU A 283 -19.95 -11.12 11.79
C GLU A 283 -20.99 -10.00 11.71
N ALA A 284 -21.76 -9.95 10.62
CA ALA A 284 -22.78 -8.92 10.41
C ALA A 284 -23.91 -9.01 11.45
N ALA A 285 -24.35 -10.22 11.78
CA ALA A 285 -25.37 -10.44 12.80
C ALA A 285 -24.87 -10.04 14.20
N LEU A 286 -23.65 -10.41 14.58
CA LEU A 286 -23.06 -10.01 15.86
C LEU A 286 -22.81 -8.50 15.91
N GLY A 287 -22.36 -7.91 14.80
CA GLY A 287 -22.19 -6.46 14.64
C GLY A 287 -23.48 -5.70 14.94
N VAL A 288 -24.63 -6.17 14.44
CA VAL A 288 -25.93 -5.56 14.76
C VAL A 288 -26.36 -5.87 16.20
N LYS A 289 -26.19 -7.10 16.66
CA LYS A 289 -26.65 -7.55 17.99
C LYS A 289 -26.01 -6.77 19.13
N TYR A 290 -24.73 -6.41 18.99
CA TYR A 290 -23.94 -5.75 20.04
C TYR A 290 -23.61 -4.28 19.75
N ARG A 291 -24.26 -3.69 18.74
CA ARG A 291 -24.10 -2.25 18.45
C ARG A 291 -24.63 -1.38 19.59
N VAL A 292 -24.03 -0.21 19.73
CA VAL A 292 -24.37 0.80 20.73
C VAL A 292 -24.95 2.04 20.04
N HIS A 293 -25.85 2.73 20.73
CA HIS A 293 -26.36 4.05 20.35
C HIS A 293 -25.77 5.10 21.31
N PRO A 294 -24.62 5.73 20.97
CA PRO A 294 -23.88 6.58 21.92
C PRO A 294 -24.69 7.78 22.39
N ASP A 295 -25.47 8.38 21.49
CA ASP A 295 -26.30 9.55 21.77
C ASP A 295 -27.75 9.27 21.39
N LYS A 296 -28.40 8.41 22.17
CA LYS A 296 -29.80 8.02 21.93
C LYS A 296 -30.78 9.19 22.06
N LYS A 297 -30.40 10.28 22.74
CA LYS A 297 -31.27 11.44 23.00
C LYS A 297 -31.26 12.43 21.83
N ASN A 298 -30.09 12.80 21.32
CA ASN A 298 -29.99 13.80 20.25
C ASN A 298 -29.80 13.18 18.87
N ARG A 299 -29.22 11.98 18.77
CA ARG A 299 -28.96 11.26 17.51
C ARG A 299 -29.42 9.80 17.61
N PRO A 300 -30.74 9.54 17.68
CA PRO A 300 -31.29 8.20 17.91
C PRO A 300 -30.92 7.18 16.82
N ASP A 301 -30.61 7.65 15.61
CA ASP A 301 -30.18 6.83 14.47
C ASP A 301 -28.68 6.58 14.42
N HIS A 302 -27.87 7.32 15.18
CA HIS A 302 -26.42 7.14 15.20
C HIS A 302 -26.05 5.88 15.95
N VAL A 303 -25.25 5.04 15.29
CA VAL A 303 -24.94 3.69 15.74
C VAL A 303 -23.46 3.42 15.54
N VAL A 304 -22.86 2.78 16.52
CA VAL A 304 -21.49 2.25 16.44
C VAL A 304 -21.50 0.78 16.79
N GLY A 305 -20.81 -0.03 16.01
CA GLY A 305 -20.78 -1.48 16.18
C GLY A 305 -19.62 -2.10 15.42
N GLY A 306 -19.51 -3.42 15.55
CA GLY A 306 -18.39 -4.19 14.98
C GLY A 306 -17.65 -4.99 16.06
N PRO A 307 -16.47 -5.55 15.69
CA PRO A 307 -15.80 -6.54 16.54
C PRO A 307 -15.33 -6.00 17.88
N MET A 308 -14.90 -4.74 17.92
CA MET A 308 -14.55 -4.04 19.14
C MET A 308 -15.67 -4.02 20.19
N TYR A 309 -16.93 -4.06 19.76
CA TYR A 309 -18.09 -4.08 20.67
C TYR A 309 -18.50 -5.50 21.06
N TYR A 310 -18.59 -6.43 20.11
CA TYR A 310 -19.01 -7.80 20.45
C TYR A 310 -17.93 -8.59 21.19
N LEU A 311 -16.63 -8.29 20.99
CA LEU A 311 -15.53 -8.92 21.75
C LEU A 311 -15.61 -8.50 23.21
N LYS A 312 -15.77 -7.19 23.46
CA LYS A 312 -16.00 -6.68 24.81
C LYS A 312 -17.21 -7.35 25.45
N ALA A 313 -18.35 -7.37 24.76
CA ALA A 313 -19.59 -7.97 25.28
C ALA A 313 -19.50 -9.50 25.47
N ALA A 314 -18.69 -10.20 24.67
CA ALA A 314 -18.48 -11.64 24.81
C ALA A 314 -17.76 -11.98 26.13
N PHE A 315 -16.66 -11.30 26.42
CA PHE A 315 -15.86 -11.56 27.63
C PHE A 315 -16.47 -10.95 28.90
N GLU A 316 -17.28 -9.90 28.80
CA GLU A 316 -18.07 -9.40 29.93
C GLU A 316 -19.05 -10.44 30.47
N ARG A 317 -19.52 -11.39 29.65
CA ARG A 317 -20.39 -12.48 30.09
C ARG A 317 -19.67 -13.57 30.90
N TYR A 318 -18.35 -13.61 30.82
CA TYR A 318 -17.49 -14.56 31.53
C TYR A 318 -16.72 -13.89 32.67
N ASP A 319 -17.20 -12.73 33.17
CA ASP A 319 -16.54 -11.91 34.19
C ASP A 319 -15.10 -11.46 33.83
N GLN A 320 -14.75 -11.47 32.53
CA GLN A 320 -13.46 -11.08 31.99
C GLN A 320 -13.53 -9.73 31.26
N ALA A 321 -14.23 -8.75 31.84
CA ALA A 321 -14.48 -7.45 31.22
C ALA A 321 -13.20 -6.70 30.81
N LEU A 322 -12.12 -6.81 31.61
CA LEU A 322 -10.84 -6.16 31.30
C LEU A 322 -10.20 -6.75 30.04
N PHE A 323 -10.22 -8.08 29.91
CA PHE A 323 -9.70 -8.77 28.73
C PHE A 323 -10.54 -8.46 27.47
N GLY A 324 -11.87 -8.41 27.60
CA GLY A 324 -12.76 -7.99 26.53
C GLY A 324 -12.49 -6.57 26.04
N LYS A 325 -12.26 -5.62 26.96
CA LYS A 325 -11.87 -4.23 26.62
C LYS A 325 -10.51 -4.19 25.92
N PHE A 326 -9.54 -4.96 26.39
CA PHE A 326 -8.23 -5.07 25.75
C PHE A 326 -8.36 -5.59 24.32
N LEU A 327 -9.03 -6.72 24.10
CA LEU A 327 -9.21 -7.29 22.76
C LEU A 327 -9.97 -6.36 21.82
N GLY A 328 -11.02 -5.68 22.31
CA GLY A 328 -11.76 -4.72 21.51
C GLY A 328 -10.91 -3.50 21.13
N GLY A 329 -10.09 -2.98 22.04
CA GLY A 329 -9.15 -1.90 21.77
C GLY A 329 -8.04 -2.33 20.81
N PHE A 330 -7.48 -3.52 21.02
CA PHE A 330 -6.49 -4.13 20.13
C PHE A 330 -7.02 -4.27 18.71
N PHE A 331 -8.22 -4.83 18.55
CA PHE A 331 -8.88 -4.92 17.24
C PHE A 331 -9.07 -3.53 16.60
N ALA A 332 -9.50 -2.53 17.36
CA ALA A 332 -9.72 -1.18 16.84
C ALA A 332 -8.42 -0.55 16.30
N VAL A 333 -7.31 -0.69 17.04
CA VAL A 333 -5.99 -0.20 16.61
C VAL A 333 -5.52 -0.94 15.36
N CYS A 334 -5.60 -2.27 15.33
CA CYS A 334 -5.24 -3.07 14.16
C CYS A 334 -6.12 -2.73 12.95
N CYS A 335 -7.41 -2.51 13.14
CA CYS A 335 -8.34 -2.16 12.07
C CYS A 335 -8.01 -0.79 11.47
N VAL A 336 -7.63 0.20 12.29
CA VAL A 336 -7.18 1.51 11.80
C VAL A 336 -5.89 1.37 11.00
N GLY A 337 -4.90 0.63 11.52
CA GLY A 337 -3.65 0.35 10.80
C GLY A 337 -3.87 -0.38 9.47
N GLY A 338 -4.70 -1.43 9.47
CA GLY A 338 -5.05 -2.20 8.28
C GLY A 338 -5.80 -1.37 7.23
N ALA A 339 -6.69 -0.46 7.66
CA ALA A 339 -7.40 0.45 6.76
C ALA A 339 -6.45 1.44 6.07
N LEU A 340 -5.40 1.92 6.75
CA LEU A 340 -4.38 2.78 6.14
C LEU A 340 -3.53 2.03 5.12
N GLY A 341 -3.11 0.80 5.44
CA GLY A 341 -2.29 -0.02 4.55
C GLY A 341 -3.09 -0.57 3.35
N ALA A 342 -3.91 -1.59 3.60
CA ALA A 342 -4.63 -2.32 2.55
C ALA A 342 -5.75 -1.48 1.91
N GLY A 343 -6.45 -0.68 2.71
CA GLY A 343 -7.60 0.10 2.24
C GLY A 343 -7.23 1.37 1.47
N ASN A 344 -6.19 2.09 1.91
CA ASN A 344 -5.82 3.38 1.33
C ASN A 344 -4.56 3.29 0.46
N MET A 345 -3.39 3.04 1.06
CA MET A 345 -2.10 3.12 0.37
C MET A 345 -2.02 2.14 -0.81
N PHE A 346 -2.38 0.87 -0.58
CA PHE A 346 -2.30 -0.16 -1.61
C PHE A 346 -3.24 0.12 -2.79
N GLN A 347 -4.52 0.44 -2.53
CA GLN A 347 -5.49 0.70 -3.59
C GLN A 347 -5.18 1.98 -4.38
N ALA A 348 -4.76 3.05 -3.70
CA ALA A 348 -4.38 4.30 -4.36
C ALA A 348 -3.14 4.13 -5.24
N ASN A 349 -2.14 3.40 -4.77
CA ASN A 349 -0.93 3.12 -5.55
C ASN A 349 -1.25 2.24 -6.77
N GLN A 350 -2.02 1.17 -6.59
CA GLN A 350 -2.44 0.30 -7.69
C GLN A 350 -3.22 1.08 -8.76
N ALA A 351 -4.15 1.95 -8.35
CA ALA A 351 -4.88 2.82 -9.28
C ALA A 351 -3.94 3.76 -10.06
N PHE A 352 -2.94 4.35 -9.38
CA PHE A 352 -1.93 5.18 -10.03
C PHE A 352 -1.11 4.41 -11.06
N GLN A 353 -0.65 3.19 -10.74
CA GLN A 353 0.13 2.37 -11.67
C GLN A 353 -0.65 2.02 -12.94
N GLN A 354 -1.97 1.76 -12.82
CA GLN A 354 -2.80 1.56 -14.01
C GLN A 354 -2.90 2.83 -14.89
N VAL A 355 -2.94 4.01 -14.28
CA VAL A 355 -2.93 5.28 -15.03
C VAL A 355 -1.58 5.49 -15.73
N VAL A 356 -0.46 5.19 -15.06
CA VAL A 356 0.88 5.25 -15.68
C VAL A 356 0.94 4.32 -16.89
N ASN A 357 0.49 3.07 -16.75
CA ASN A 357 0.49 2.09 -17.84
C ASN A 357 -0.30 2.58 -19.07
N VAL A 358 -1.50 3.14 -18.86
CA VAL A 358 -2.35 3.62 -19.98
C VAL A 358 -1.84 4.93 -20.59
N THR A 359 -1.04 5.72 -19.86
CA THR A 359 -0.52 7.01 -20.32
C THR A 359 0.89 6.96 -20.92
N GLY A 360 1.37 5.76 -21.27
CA GLY A 360 2.66 5.55 -21.95
C GLY A 360 3.76 4.95 -21.06
N GLY A 361 3.41 4.41 -19.89
CA GLY A 361 4.36 3.74 -18.98
C GLY A 361 5.41 4.70 -18.43
N GLU A 362 6.65 4.24 -18.30
CA GLU A 362 7.77 5.01 -17.76
C GLU A 362 8.15 6.24 -18.61
N ALA A 363 7.87 6.21 -19.91
CA ALA A 363 8.03 7.37 -20.80
C ALA A 363 6.77 8.27 -20.84
N GLY A 364 5.72 7.88 -20.14
CA GLY A 364 4.42 8.54 -20.13
C GLY A 364 4.40 9.83 -19.33
N PHE A 365 3.41 10.69 -19.63
CA PHE A 365 3.25 11.97 -18.92
C PHE A 365 3.13 11.81 -17.40
N MET A 366 2.64 10.66 -16.92
CA MET A 366 2.33 10.41 -15.51
C MET A 366 3.45 9.69 -14.73
N ALA A 367 4.54 9.24 -15.36
CA ALA A 367 5.55 8.34 -14.75
C ALA A 367 6.07 8.82 -13.38
N ASP A 368 6.24 10.13 -13.18
CA ASP A 368 6.73 10.71 -11.91
C ASP A 368 5.71 11.65 -11.23
N LYS A 369 4.43 11.59 -11.62
CA LYS A 369 3.39 12.52 -11.18
C LYS A 369 2.41 11.90 -10.18
N GLY A 370 2.90 10.94 -9.39
CA GLY A 370 2.12 10.27 -8.34
C GLY A 370 1.47 11.24 -7.35
N TRP A 371 2.13 12.34 -7.01
CA TRP A 371 1.58 13.36 -6.11
C TRP A 371 0.37 14.09 -6.70
N ILE A 372 0.32 14.33 -8.02
CA ILE A 372 -0.83 14.98 -8.68
C ILE A 372 -2.03 14.05 -8.62
N PHE A 373 -1.82 12.78 -8.96
CA PHE A 373 -2.86 11.76 -8.85
C PHE A 373 -3.35 11.61 -7.41
N GLY A 374 -2.42 11.58 -6.44
CA GLY A 374 -2.71 11.50 -5.02
C GLY A 374 -3.53 12.69 -4.51
N VAL A 375 -3.14 13.93 -4.84
CA VAL A 375 -3.89 15.14 -4.46
C VAL A 375 -5.29 15.14 -5.08
N PHE A 376 -5.39 14.78 -6.37
CA PHE A 376 -6.68 14.69 -7.05
C PHE A 376 -7.59 13.62 -6.41
N LEU A 377 -7.07 12.42 -6.16
CA LEU A 377 -7.80 11.35 -5.50
C LEU A 377 -8.21 11.74 -4.07
N ALA A 378 -7.33 12.39 -3.32
CA ALA A 378 -7.60 12.88 -1.98
C ALA A 378 -8.72 13.92 -1.95
N LEU A 379 -8.78 14.82 -2.94
CA LEU A 379 -9.88 15.79 -3.08
C LEU A 379 -11.21 15.09 -3.36
N LEU A 380 -11.23 14.15 -4.30
CA LEU A 380 -12.44 13.38 -4.63
C LEU A 380 -12.95 12.58 -3.43
N VAL A 381 -12.07 11.85 -2.77
CA VAL A 381 -12.41 11.06 -1.57
C VAL A 381 -12.82 11.99 -0.43
N GLY A 382 -12.16 13.14 -0.25
CA GLY A 382 -12.48 14.15 0.75
C GLY A 382 -13.91 14.66 0.63
N VAL A 383 -14.38 14.97 -0.60
CA VAL A 383 -15.77 15.38 -0.86
C VAL A 383 -16.77 14.32 -0.35
N VAL A 384 -16.45 13.05 -0.50
CA VAL A 384 -17.32 11.95 -0.05
C VAL A 384 -17.29 11.79 1.46
N ILE A 385 -16.11 11.77 2.08
CA ILE A 385 -15.90 11.49 3.51
C ILE A 385 -16.43 12.62 4.40
N ILE A 386 -16.32 13.89 3.99
CA ILE A 386 -16.79 15.04 4.78
C ILE A 386 -18.30 14.93 5.10
N GLY A 387 -19.09 14.35 4.19
CA GLY A 387 -20.52 14.10 4.41
C GLY A 387 -20.84 12.94 5.36
N GLY A 388 -19.83 12.26 5.91
CA GLY A 388 -19.97 11.13 6.82
C GLY A 388 -20.54 9.87 6.18
N LEU A 389 -20.96 8.92 7.02
CA LEU A 389 -21.40 7.58 6.58
C LEU A 389 -22.54 7.61 5.57
N LYS A 390 -23.50 8.54 5.71
CA LYS A 390 -24.61 8.67 4.76
C LYS A 390 -24.15 9.06 3.36
N SER A 391 -23.14 9.93 3.25
CA SER A 391 -22.53 10.32 1.98
C SER A 391 -21.77 9.14 1.36
N ILE A 392 -20.90 8.49 2.15
CA ILE A 392 -20.15 7.29 1.74
C ILE A 392 -21.10 6.24 1.18
N ALA A 393 -22.17 5.92 1.92
CA ALA A 393 -23.13 4.91 1.50
C ALA A 393 -23.96 5.32 0.29
N ALA A 394 -24.29 6.61 0.16
CA ALA A 394 -24.97 7.12 -1.03
C ALA A 394 -24.10 6.99 -2.28
N VAL A 395 -22.79 7.26 -2.17
CA VAL A 395 -21.85 7.10 -3.27
C VAL A 395 -21.62 5.62 -3.59
N ALA A 396 -21.31 4.80 -2.59
CA ALA A 396 -21.09 3.36 -2.75
C ALA A 396 -22.31 2.66 -3.40
N SER A 397 -23.53 2.99 -2.97
CA SER A 397 -24.76 2.40 -3.53
C SER A 397 -25.00 2.70 -5.02
N ARG A 398 -24.30 3.69 -5.60
CA ARG A 398 -24.35 4.00 -7.04
C ARG A 398 -23.14 3.44 -7.77
N ILE A 399 -21.94 3.66 -7.23
CA ILE A 399 -20.69 3.28 -7.89
C ILE A 399 -20.50 1.77 -7.90
N VAL A 400 -20.73 1.08 -6.79
CA VAL A 400 -20.44 -0.37 -6.67
C VAL A 400 -21.25 -1.23 -7.63
N PRO A 401 -22.60 -1.05 -7.76
CA PRO A 401 -23.35 -1.80 -8.76
C PRO A 401 -22.95 -1.43 -10.19
N PHE A 402 -22.64 -0.16 -10.45
CA PHE A 402 -22.22 0.30 -11.78
C PHE A 402 -20.87 -0.32 -12.18
N MET A 403 -19.85 -0.22 -11.32
CA MET A 403 -18.51 -0.75 -11.59
C MET A 403 -18.54 -2.28 -11.74
N GLY A 404 -19.26 -2.98 -10.85
CA GLY A 404 -19.43 -4.43 -10.94
C GLY A 404 -20.18 -4.84 -12.20
N GLY A 405 -21.22 -4.09 -12.59
CA GLY A 405 -21.96 -4.34 -13.82
C GLY A 405 -21.12 -4.16 -15.09
N VAL A 406 -20.35 -3.07 -15.18
CA VAL A 406 -19.44 -2.82 -16.31
C VAL A 406 -18.35 -3.89 -16.38
N TYR A 407 -17.77 -4.25 -15.23
CA TYR A 407 -16.74 -5.28 -15.18
C TYR A 407 -17.25 -6.66 -15.62
N LEU A 408 -18.39 -7.09 -15.06
CA LEU A 408 -19.01 -8.36 -15.44
C LEU A 408 -19.45 -8.36 -16.90
N LEU A 409 -19.97 -7.25 -17.42
CA LEU A 409 -20.32 -7.12 -18.83
C LEU A 409 -19.10 -7.31 -19.73
N ALA A 410 -17.99 -6.65 -19.43
CA ALA A 410 -16.74 -6.82 -20.18
C ALA A 410 -16.23 -8.26 -20.12
N GLY A 411 -16.23 -8.88 -18.93
CA GLY A 411 -15.85 -10.29 -18.77
C GLY A 411 -16.77 -11.24 -19.55
N PHE A 412 -18.09 -11.03 -19.52
CA PHE A 412 -19.03 -11.83 -20.29
C PHE A 412 -18.89 -11.65 -21.79
N ILE A 413 -18.52 -10.46 -22.28
CA ILE A 413 -18.19 -10.25 -23.70
C ILE A 413 -16.98 -11.11 -24.08
N VAL A 414 -15.91 -11.10 -23.29
CA VAL A 414 -14.72 -11.93 -23.56
C VAL A 414 -15.05 -13.42 -23.51
N ILE A 415 -15.85 -13.85 -22.52
CA ILE A 415 -16.37 -15.22 -22.42
C ILE A 415 -17.20 -15.59 -23.66
N ALA A 416 -18.08 -14.71 -24.13
CA ALA A 416 -18.91 -14.95 -25.30
C ALA A 416 -18.06 -15.04 -26.59
N MET A 417 -17.03 -14.21 -26.71
CA MET A 417 -16.09 -14.27 -27.83
C MET A 417 -15.25 -15.56 -27.84
N ASN A 418 -15.03 -16.17 -26.68
CA ASN A 418 -14.25 -17.40 -26.50
C ASN A 418 -15.11 -18.56 -25.98
N TYR A 419 -16.41 -18.59 -26.32
CA TYR A 419 -17.37 -19.50 -25.67
C TYR A 419 -17.01 -20.99 -25.82
N GLN A 420 -16.29 -21.35 -26.88
CA GLN A 420 -15.83 -22.72 -27.15
C GLN A 420 -14.83 -23.21 -26.09
N ASN A 421 -14.05 -22.28 -25.50
CA ASN A 421 -13.05 -22.58 -24.48
C ASN A 421 -13.63 -22.59 -23.07
N VAL A 422 -14.91 -22.23 -22.89
CA VAL A 422 -15.54 -22.20 -21.56
C VAL A 422 -15.53 -23.58 -20.89
N PRO A 423 -15.97 -24.67 -21.54
CA PRO A 423 -15.91 -26.00 -20.93
C PRO A 423 -14.47 -26.40 -20.58
N ALA A 424 -13.52 -26.14 -21.49
CA ALA A 424 -12.11 -26.42 -21.25
C ALA A 424 -11.56 -25.66 -20.04
N GLY A 425 -11.90 -24.37 -19.91
CA GLY A 425 -11.47 -23.56 -18.76
C GLY A 425 -11.97 -24.09 -17.41
N PHE A 426 -13.23 -24.53 -17.34
CA PHE A 426 -13.75 -25.16 -16.12
C PHE A 426 -13.08 -26.50 -15.82
N VAL A 427 -12.83 -27.31 -16.86
CA VAL A 427 -12.10 -28.57 -16.72
C VAL A 427 -10.69 -28.31 -16.21
N THR A 428 -9.95 -27.35 -16.79
CA THR A 428 -8.61 -26.97 -16.34
C THR A 428 -8.60 -26.51 -14.88
N ILE A 429 -9.56 -25.66 -14.47
CA ILE A 429 -9.68 -25.23 -13.07
C ILE A 429 -9.94 -26.42 -12.15
N PHE A 430 -10.80 -27.34 -12.54
CA PHE A 430 -11.16 -28.50 -11.71
C PHE A 430 -10.02 -29.51 -11.64
N ASP A 431 -9.48 -29.92 -12.78
CA ASP A 431 -8.40 -30.90 -12.86
C ASP A 431 -7.20 -30.40 -12.08
N MET A 432 -6.72 -29.17 -12.33
CA MET A 432 -5.57 -28.63 -11.61
C MET A 432 -5.81 -28.39 -10.11
N ALA A 433 -7.07 -28.36 -9.65
CA ALA A 433 -7.37 -28.29 -8.22
C ALA A 433 -7.21 -29.64 -7.51
N PHE A 434 -7.28 -30.76 -8.24
CA PHE A 434 -7.29 -32.12 -7.72
C PHE A 434 -6.22 -33.04 -8.29
N THR A 435 -5.43 -32.59 -9.28
CA THR A 435 -4.38 -33.37 -9.95
C THR A 435 -3.27 -33.76 -8.97
N PRO A 436 -3.12 -35.06 -8.64
CA PRO A 436 -2.03 -35.56 -7.82
C PRO A 436 -0.73 -35.72 -8.61
N GLU A 437 -0.79 -35.72 -9.95
CA GLU A 437 0.36 -35.95 -10.83
C GLU A 437 1.48 -34.90 -10.69
N ALA A 438 1.16 -33.70 -10.21
CA ALA A 438 2.13 -32.63 -9.91
C ALA A 438 2.76 -32.75 -8.50
N GLY A 439 2.42 -33.78 -7.73
CA GLY A 439 2.85 -33.96 -6.34
C GLY A 439 1.83 -33.43 -5.33
N PHE A 440 1.84 -33.98 -4.11
CA PHE A 440 0.91 -33.60 -3.05
C PHE A 440 1.09 -32.13 -2.62
N GLY A 441 2.31 -31.60 -2.71
CA GLY A 441 2.61 -30.19 -2.44
C GLY A 441 1.94 -29.21 -3.40
N ALA A 442 1.79 -29.57 -4.69
CA ALA A 442 1.12 -28.72 -5.66
C ALA A 442 -0.38 -28.56 -5.34
N LEU A 443 -1.05 -29.65 -4.98
CA LEU A 443 -2.46 -29.65 -4.58
C LEU A 443 -2.68 -28.79 -3.32
N ILE A 444 -1.88 -29.01 -2.29
CA ILE A 444 -1.97 -28.22 -1.05
C ILE A 444 -1.58 -26.75 -1.30
N GLY A 445 -0.59 -26.50 -2.15
CA GLY A 445 -0.19 -25.15 -2.56
C GLY A 445 -1.34 -24.37 -3.23
N ALA A 446 -2.00 -24.99 -4.21
CA ALA A 446 -3.19 -24.41 -4.86
C ALA A 446 -4.32 -24.13 -3.87
N LEU A 447 -4.58 -25.07 -2.95
CA LEU A 447 -5.57 -24.89 -1.87
C LEU A 447 -5.23 -23.70 -0.97
N LEU A 448 -3.99 -23.64 -0.46
CA LEU A 448 -3.57 -22.58 0.46
C LEU A 448 -3.60 -21.20 -0.22
N ILE A 449 -3.14 -21.12 -1.47
CA ILE A 449 -3.20 -19.87 -2.25
C ILE A 449 -4.65 -19.47 -2.49
N GLY A 450 -5.52 -20.42 -2.87
CA GLY A 450 -6.93 -20.15 -3.10
C GLY A 450 -7.65 -19.67 -1.84
N VAL A 451 -7.45 -20.34 -0.72
CA VAL A 451 -7.98 -19.92 0.59
C VAL A 451 -7.47 -18.54 0.98
N GLN A 452 -6.16 -18.29 0.88
CA GLN A 452 -5.55 -17.02 1.21
C GLN A 452 -6.17 -15.89 0.39
N ARG A 453 -6.28 -16.07 -0.92
CA ARG A 453 -6.78 -15.05 -1.85
C ARG A 453 -8.27 -14.79 -1.67
N ALA A 454 -9.08 -15.82 -1.42
CA ALA A 454 -10.48 -15.63 -1.08
C ALA A 454 -10.67 -14.85 0.23
N ALA A 455 -9.90 -15.17 1.27
CA ALA A 455 -9.99 -14.48 2.56
C ALA A 455 -9.63 -12.99 2.44
N PHE A 456 -8.63 -12.64 1.63
CA PHE A 456 -8.31 -11.22 1.36
C PHE A 456 -9.32 -10.55 0.43
N SER A 457 -9.86 -11.27 -0.55
CA SER A 457 -10.82 -10.70 -1.50
C SER A 457 -12.11 -10.30 -0.80
N ASN A 458 -12.74 -11.24 -0.10
CA ASN A 458 -14.06 -11.00 0.49
C ASN A 458 -14.03 -10.61 1.96
N GLU A 459 -12.87 -10.59 2.61
CA GLU A 459 -12.68 -10.26 4.03
C GLU A 459 -13.54 -11.07 5.02
N ALA A 460 -13.97 -12.29 4.65
CA ALA A 460 -14.72 -13.15 5.56
C ALA A 460 -13.81 -13.66 6.69
N GLY A 461 -14.24 -13.46 7.93
CA GLY A 461 -13.47 -13.84 9.13
C GLY A 461 -12.53 -12.75 9.63
N ILE A 462 -12.41 -11.61 8.94
CA ILE A 462 -11.58 -10.45 9.36
C ILE A 462 -12.37 -9.53 10.31
N GLY A 463 -13.71 -9.50 10.22
CA GLY A 463 -14.58 -8.70 11.08
C GLY A 463 -14.81 -7.24 10.68
N SER A 464 -14.08 -6.70 9.70
CA SER A 464 -14.23 -5.34 9.16
C SER A 464 -15.66 -5.03 8.70
N ALA A 465 -16.28 -5.96 7.97
CA ALA A 465 -17.61 -5.79 7.40
C ALA A 465 -18.71 -5.63 8.46
N ALA A 466 -18.50 -6.17 9.67
CA ALA A 466 -19.43 -6.01 10.78
C ALA A 466 -19.58 -4.53 11.19
N ILE A 467 -18.55 -3.71 10.98
CA ILE A 467 -18.57 -2.27 11.28
C ILE A 467 -19.65 -1.59 10.44
N VAL A 468 -19.60 -1.74 9.12
CA VAL A 468 -20.58 -1.16 8.20
C VAL A 468 -21.96 -1.76 8.42
N HIS A 469 -22.07 -3.09 8.49
CA HIS A 469 -23.36 -3.76 8.65
C HIS A 469 -24.06 -3.44 9.98
N SER A 470 -23.30 -3.13 11.03
CA SER A 470 -23.88 -2.70 12.31
C SER A 470 -24.71 -1.42 12.19
N THR A 471 -24.40 -0.56 11.21
CA THR A 471 -25.08 0.74 11.01
C THR A 471 -26.40 0.62 10.24
N ALA A 472 -26.76 -0.57 9.75
CA ALA A 472 -27.96 -0.79 8.96
C ALA A 472 -29.26 -0.53 9.75
N LYS A 473 -30.29 -0.04 9.09
CA LYS A 473 -31.65 0.14 9.63
C LYS A 473 -32.37 -1.20 9.76
N VAL A 474 -32.14 -1.87 10.89
CA VAL A 474 -32.68 -3.20 11.15
C VAL A 474 -32.83 -3.47 12.64
N LYS A 475 -33.96 -4.08 13.03
CA LYS A 475 -34.18 -4.54 14.40
C LYS A 475 -33.60 -5.93 14.66
N ASP A 476 -33.81 -6.86 13.74
CA ASP A 476 -33.39 -8.25 13.87
C ASP A 476 -31.95 -8.47 13.35
N PRO A 477 -30.98 -8.83 14.20
CA PRO A 477 -29.60 -8.98 13.78
C PRO A 477 -29.41 -10.07 12.72
N VAL A 478 -30.20 -11.15 12.78
CA VAL A 478 -30.12 -12.28 11.86
C VAL A 478 -30.46 -11.88 10.43
N SER A 479 -31.49 -11.04 10.27
CA SER A 479 -31.85 -10.44 8.99
C SER A 479 -30.66 -9.70 8.35
N GLN A 480 -29.84 -8.99 9.14
CA GLN A 480 -28.66 -8.32 8.60
C GLN A 480 -27.51 -9.29 8.28
N GLY A 481 -27.40 -10.40 9.03
CA GLY A 481 -26.51 -11.51 8.70
C GLY A 481 -26.77 -12.04 7.28
N PHE A 482 -28.05 -12.28 6.92
CA PHE A 482 -28.41 -12.77 5.58
C PHE A 482 -28.08 -11.77 4.47
N VAL A 483 -28.06 -10.47 4.78
CA VAL A 483 -27.59 -9.46 3.83
C VAL A 483 -26.07 -9.51 3.71
N GLY A 484 -25.35 -9.59 4.82
CA GLY A 484 -23.89 -9.62 4.84
C GLY A 484 -23.30 -10.81 4.08
N MET A 485 -23.93 -11.99 4.18
CA MET A 485 -23.45 -13.21 3.50
C MET A 485 -23.46 -13.12 1.97
N LEU A 486 -24.19 -12.17 1.38
CA LEU A 486 -24.19 -11.95 -0.07
C LEU A 486 -22.87 -11.33 -0.55
N GLY A 487 -22.10 -10.69 0.34
CA GLY A 487 -20.81 -10.07 0.00
C GLY A 487 -19.82 -11.05 -0.63
N PRO A 488 -19.42 -12.13 0.09
CA PRO A 488 -18.52 -13.16 -0.46
C PRO A 488 -19.02 -13.83 -1.73
N PHE A 489 -20.34 -13.97 -1.91
CA PHE A 489 -20.90 -14.50 -3.15
C PHE A 489 -20.67 -13.55 -4.33
N ILE A 490 -21.00 -12.26 -4.17
CA ILE A 490 -20.86 -11.27 -5.25
C ILE A 490 -19.38 -11.09 -5.61
N ASP A 491 -18.51 -10.94 -4.61
CA ASP A 491 -17.09 -10.72 -4.82
C ASP A 491 -16.39 -11.99 -5.35
N THR A 492 -16.32 -13.05 -4.54
CA THR A 492 -15.45 -14.19 -4.86
C THR A 492 -16.10 -15.18 -5.83
N ILE A 493 -17.38 -15.49 -5.67
CA ILE A 493 -18.03 -16.53 -6.49
C ILE A 493 -18.42 -15.98 -7.87
N VAL A 494 -18.75 -14.70 -7.97
CA VAL A 494 -19.17 -14.09 -9.24
C VAL A 494 -18.02 -13.29 -9.88
N ILE A 495 -17.56 -12.21 -9.26
CA ILE A 495 -16.58 -11.30 -9.88
C ILE A 495 -15.21 -11.99 -10.07
N CYS A 496 -14.66 -12.60 -9.02
CA CYS A 496 -13.37 -13.29 -9.12
C CYS A 496 -13.43 -14.50 -10.05
N MET A 497 -14.53 -15.26 -10.08
CA MET A 497 -14.69 -16.39 -11.00
C MET A 497 -14.72 -15.94 -12.46
N VAL A 498 -15.45 -14.87 -12.79
CA VAL A 498 -15.44 -14.30 -14.15
C VAL A 498 -14.03 -13.85 -14.54
N THR A 499 -13.33 -13.20 -13.63
CA THR A 499 -11.92 -12.80 -13.83
C THR A 499 -11.04 -14.00 -14.13
N ALA A 500 -11.14 -15.05 -13.31
CA ALA A 500 -10.35 -16.26 -13.44
C ALA A 500 -10.64 -16.99 -14.74
N LEU A 501 -11.92 -17.14 -15.12
CA LEU A 501 -12.29 -17.78 -16.38
C LEU A 501 -11.72 -17.01 -17.57
N VAL A 502 -11.78 -15.68 -17.58
CA VAL A 502 -11.15 -14.86 -18.63
C VAL A 502 -9.65 -15.14 -18.73
N ILE A 503 -8.94 -15.19 -17.61
CA ILE A 503 -7.49 -15.47 -17.58
C ILE A 503 -7.18 -16.89 -18.08
N VAL A 504 -7.93 -17.88 -17.63
CA VAL A 504 -7.70 -19.30 -17.98
C VAL A 504 -8.02 -19.56 -19.45
N MET A 505 -9.17 -19.10 -19.96
CA MET A 505 -9.55 -19.36 -21.36
C MET A 505 -8.70 -18.63 -22.39
N THR A 506 -8.08 -17.50 -22.00
CA THR A 506 -7.18 -16.75 -22.88
C THR A 506 -5.75 -17.27 -22.86
N GLY A 507 -5.43 -18.22 -21.96
CA GLY A 507 -4.06 -18.71 -21.76
C GLY A 507 -3.13 -17.64 -21.19
N ALA A 508 -3.65 -16.51 -20.71
CA ALA A 508 -2.84 -15.39 -20.22
C ALA A 508 -1.96 -15.78 -19.02
N TYR A 509 -2.33 -16.83 -18.27
CA TYR A 509 -1.52 -17.34 -17.17
C TYR A 509 -0.29 -18.13 -17.62
N GLU A 510 -0.28 -18.65 -18.85
CA GLU A 510 0.88 -19.40 -19.40
C GLU A 510 1.98 -18.44 -19.85
N GLN A 511 1.63 -17.18 -20.15
CA GLN A 511 2.57 -16.10 -20.50
C GLN A 511 3.09 -15.36 -19.26
N ALA A 512 2.63 -15.72 -18.05
CA ALA A 512 2.87 -14.97 -16.82
C ALA A 512 4.27 -15.17 -16.20
N ASP A 513 5.16 -15.98 -16.81
CA ASP A 513 6.60 -15.95 -16.49
C ASP A 513 7.24 -14.56 -16.73
N GLY A 514 6.53 -13.64 -17.41
CA GLY A 514 6.94 -12.24 -17.63
C GLY A 514 6.14 -11.16 -16.89
N MET A 515 5.16 -11.48 -16.04
CA MET A 515 4.42 -10.46 -15.26
C MET A 515 5.01 -10.31 -13.85
N GLU A 516 6.21 -9.71 -13.76
CA GLU A 516 6.89 -9.39 -12.49
C GLU A 516 6.24 -8.24 -11.68
N GLY A 517 5.21 -7.58 -12.21
CA GLY A 517 4.56 -6.43 -11.56
C GLY A 517 3.72 -6.71 -10.31
N GLY A 518 3.67 -7.96 -9.81
CA GLY A 518 2.87 -8.35 -8.64
C GLY A 518 3.66 -9.02 -7.50
N LYS A 519 4.98 -9.20 -7.63
CA LYS A 519 5.81 -9.89 -6.63
C LYS A 519 6.48 -8.97 -5.60
N SER A 520 6.30 -7.65 -5.71
CA SER A 520 6.90 -6.65 -4.81
C SER A 520 5.88 -5.77 -4.08
N LEU A 521 4.74 -6.33 -3.66
CA LEU A 521 3.81 -5.67 -2.74
C LEU A 521 3.48 -6.53 -1.53
#